data_AF-A0A832D3B9-F1
#
_entry.id   AF-A0A832D3B9-F1
#
_cell.length_a   1.000
_cell.length_b   1.000
_cell.length_c   1.000
_cell.angle_alpha   90.00
_cell.angle_beta   90.00
_cell.angle_gamma   90.00
#
_symmetry.space_group_name_H-M   'P 1'
#
loop_
_entity.id
_entity.type
_entity.pdbx_description
1 polymer ?
#
loop_
_entity_poly.entity_id
_entity_poly.type
_entity_poly.pdbx_seq_one_letter_code
_entity_poly.pdbx_strand_id
1 'polypeptide(L)' 'MRELKLGMTLTIEPGIYVKGLGGFRYSDTILVTEEGYEKITYYPESLEDLIVEA' A
#
# COMPACT_ATOMS: atom_id res chain seq x y z
N MET A 1 -18.84 -5.09 -9.32
CA MET A 1 -17.76 -4.99 -8.32
C MET A 1 -18.15 -5.83 -7.10
N ARG A 2 -17.19 -6.35 -6.33
CA ARG A 2 -17.49 -7.08 -5.09
C ARG A 2 -17.43 -6.12 -3.91
N GLU A 3 -18.36 -6.25 -2.97
CA GLU A 3 -18.32 -5.52 -1.71
C GLU A 3 -17.22 -6.09 -0.80
N LEU A 4 -16.53 -5.19 -0.08
CA LEU A 4 -15.60 -5.56 0.97
C LEU A 4 -16.38 -6.03 2.20
N LYS A 5 -15.93 -7.11 2.83
CA LYS A 5 -16.59 -7.70 4.00
C LYS A 5 -15.67 -7.63 5.21
N LEU A 6 -16.28 -7.50 6.40
CA LEU A 6 -15.59 -7.56 7.68
C LEU A 6 -14.63 -8.76 7.74
N GLY A 7 -13.39 -8.53 8.20
CA GLY A 7 -12.36 -9.56 8.32
C GLY A 7 -11.58 -9.87 7.05
N MET A 8 -11.93 -9.26 5.90
CA MET A 8 -11.11 -9.36 4.70
C MET A 8 -9.79 -8.63 4.88
N THR A 9 -8.71 -9.20 4.34
CA THR A 9 -7.44 -8.50 4.16
C THR A 9 -7.18 -8.28 2.67
N LEU A 10 -6.62 -7.12 2.34
CA LEU A 10 -6.26 -6.76 0.96
C LEU A 10 -5.09 -5.79 0.92
N THR A 11 -4.46 -5.72 -0.25
CA THR A 11 -3.40 -4.77 -0.56
C THR A 11 -3.95 -3.55 -1.31
N ILE A 12 -3.46 -2.38 -0.95
CA ILE A 12 -3.64 -1.13 -1.68
C ILE A 12 -2.29 -0.82 -2.33
N GLU A 13 -2.15 -1.20 -3.61
CA GLU A 13 -0.83 -1.28 -4.27
C GLU A 13 -0.71 -0.50 -5.60
N PRO A 14 -0.92 0.83 -5.60
CA PRO A 14 -0.76 1.63 -6.81
C PRO A 14 0.68 1.61 -7.34
N GLY A 15 0.82 1.41 -8.64
CA GLY A 15 2.10 1.40 -9.35
C GLY A 15 2.16 2.43 -10.47
N ILE A 16 3.27 3.17 -10.54
CA ILE A 16 3.61 4.09 -11.63
C ILE A 16 4.85 3.56 -12.33
N TYR A 17 4.79 3.46 -13.66
CA TYR A 17 5.86 2.90 -14.47
C TYR A 17 6.20 3.84 -15.63
N VAL A 18 7.46 4.23 -15.72
CA VAL A 18 7.97 5.12 -16.77
C VAL A 18 9.05 4.40 -17.58
N LYS A 19 8.78 4.25 -18.88
CA LYS A 19 9.67 3.55 -19.80
C LYS A 19 11.05 4.20 -19.81
N GLY A 20 12.09 3.40 -19.59
CA GLY A 20 13.49 3.85 -19.61
C GLY A 20 13.97 4.53 -18.31
N LEU A 21 13.11 4.69 -17.30
CA LEU A 21 13.45 5.27 -16.00
C LEU A 21 13.32 4.23 -14.87
N GLY A 22 12.15 3.58 -14.77
CA GLY A 22 11.87 2.62 -13.70
C GLY A 22 10.40 2.59 -13.32
N GLY A 23 10.11 1.97 -12.18
CA GLY A 23 8.77 1.92 -11.60
C GLY A 23 8.80 2.13 -10.10
N PHE A 24 7.76 2.78 -9.58
CA PHE A 24 7.52 2.97 -8.16
C PHE A 24 6.17 2.33 -7.83
N ARG A 25 6.15 1.42 -6.85
CA ARG A 25 4.92 0.80 -6.33
C ARG A 25 4.91 0.97 -4.83
N TYR A 26 3.88 1.63 -4.33
CA TYR A 26 3.61 1.70 -2.91
C TYR A 26 2.61 0.60 -2.55
N SER A 27 2.73 -0.04 -1.40
CA SER A 27 1.88 -1.19 -1.05
C SER A 27 1.61 -1.28 0.45
N ASP A 28 0.38 -0.97 0.84
CA ASP A 28 -0.13 -1.21 2.19
C ASP A 28 -1.04 -2.42 2.23
N THR A 29 -0.98 -3.18 3.32
CA THR A 29 -1.99 -4.20 3.65
C THR A 29 -2.96 -3.62 4.66
N ILE A 30 -4.26 -3.83 4.42
CA ILE A 30 -5.33 -3.42 5.32
C ILE A 30 -6.20 -4.61 5.75
N LEU A 31 -6.74 -4.52 6.95
CA LEU A 31 -7.84 -5.35 7.46
C LEU A 31 -9.13 -4.53 7.39
N VAL A 32 -10.19 -5.09 6.79
CA VAL A 32 -11.52 -4.47 6.80
C VAL A 32 -12.15 -4.66 8.17
N THR A 33 -12.51 -3.56 8.81
CA THR A 33 -13.14 -3.50 10.14
C THR A 33 -14.58 -3.02 10.04
N GLU A 34 -15.33 -3.03 11.15
CA GLU A 34 -16.71 -2.53 11.16
C GLU A 34 -16.79 -1.01 10.90
N GLU A 35 -15.74 -0.27 11.27
CA GLU A 35 -15.66 1.19 11.15
C GLU A 35 -14.90 1.65 9.89
N GLY A 36 -14.40 0.72 9.07
CA GLY A 36 -13.63 1.01 7.87
C GLY A 36 -12.49 0.01 7.67
N TYR A 37 -11.27 0.44 7.95
CA TYR A 37 -10.09 -0.42 7.84
C TYR A 37 -9.02 -0.10 8.89
N GLU A 38 -8.21 -1.09 9.20
CA GLU A 38 -6.96 -0.95 9.95
C GLU A 38 -5.80 -1.23 9.00
N LYS A 39 -4.83 -0.31 8.94
CA LYS A 39 -3.58 -0.54 8.20
C LYS A 39 -2.66 -1.41 9.05
N ILE A 40 -2.19 -2.52 8.49
CA ILE A 40 -1.28 -3.46 9.17
C ILE A 40 0.13 -3.50 8.56
N THR A 41 0.42 -2.62 7.59
CA THR A 41 1.78 -2.28 7.17
C THR A 41 2.29 -1.11 8.01
N TYR A 42 3.30 -1.36 8.84
CA TYR A 42 3.91 -0.37 9.73
C TYR A 42 5.31 0.01 9.24
N TYR A 43 5.38 0.78 8.16
CA TYR A 43 6.62 1.30 7.61
C TYR A 43 6.46 2.79 7.26
N PRO A 44 7.55 3.57 7.21
CA PRO A 44 7.48 4.95 6.76
C PRO A 44 6.90 5.11 5.36
N GLU A 45 6.23 6.24 5.13
CA GLU A 45 5.52 6.53 3.87
C GLU A 45 6.14 7.69 3.09
N SER A 46 6.99 8.50 3.73
CA SER A 46 7.63 9.64 3.07
C SER A 46 8.65 9.16 2.05
N LEU A 47 8.81 9.90 0.95
CA LEU A 47 9.79 9.52 -0.06
C LEU A 47 11.21 9.51 0.51
N GLU A 48 11.49 10.43 1.43
CA GLU A 48 12.76 10.58 2.13
C GLU A 48 13.10 9.33 2.94
N ASP A 49 12.13 8.79 3.70
CA ASP A 49 12.33 7.57 4.50
C ASP A 49 12.48 6.30 3.63
N LEU A 50 12.03 6.35 2.38
CA LEU A 50 12.09 5.24 1.42
C LEU A 50 13.38 5.23 0.58
N ILE A 51 14.26 6.22 0.76
CA ILE A 51 15.58 6.25 0.10
C ILE A 51 16.62 5.64 1.03
N VAL A 52 17.24 4.56 0.57
CA VAL A 52 18.36 3.92 1.28
C VAL A 52 19.67 4.38 0.66
N GLU A 53 20.57 4.93 1.47
CA GLU A 53 21.93 5.26 1.04
C GLU A 53 22.77 4.00 0.85
N ALA A 54 23.65 4.02 -0.15
CA ALA A 54 24.50 2.89 -0.53
C ALA A 54 25.87 2.96 0.14
#